data_AF-A0AAV8YD93-F1
#
_entry.id   AF-A0AAV8YD93-F1
#
_cell.length_a   1.000
_cell.length_b   1.000
_cell.length_c   1.000
_cell.angle_alpha   90.00
_cell.angle_beta   90.00
_cell.angle_gamma   90.00
#
_symmetry.space_group_name_H-M   'P 1'
#
loop_
_entity.id
_entity.type
_entity.pdbx_description
1 polymer ?
#
loop_
_entity_poly.entity_id
_entity_poly.type
_entity_poly.pdbx_seq_one_letter_code
_entity_poly.pdbx_strand_id
1 'polypeptide(L)'
;MCAGGEVSLVFITDIQWLQNMTHTSERQRIEILMIYGYGNRKRTQSEVCTVFNGIYPDTPVSQRTVCQPIKKFRETGNVKDVKRTGRPKSATKDCATAFRFDNIEEVKKKNREELSAISKDD
;
A
#
# COMPACT_ATOMS: atom_id res chain seq x y z
N MET A 1 3.86 13.25 -26.80
CA MET A 1 3.92 13.65 -25.38
C MET A 1 2.55 13.35 -24.78
N CYS A 2 2.39 12.23 -24.08
CA CYS A 2 1.23 11.97 -23.23
C CYS A 2 1.76 11.39 -21.93
N ALA A 3 1.50 12.12 -20.83
CA ALA A 3 2.08 11.89 -19.53
C ALA A 3 1.70 10.52 -18.99
N GLY A 4 2.72 9.74 -18.61
CA GLY A 4 2.56 8.50 -17.86
C GLY A 4 1.99 8.82 -16.49
N GLY A 5 0.89 8.16 -16.14
CA GLY A 5 0.38 8.16 -14.78
C GLY A 5 1.33 7.39 -13.88
N GLU A 6 2.22 8.10 -13.21
CA GLU A 6 2.93 7.61 -12.02
C GLU A 6 1.90 7.42 -10.90
N VAL A 7 1.28 6.23 -10.86
CA VAL A 7 0.67 5.74 -9.63
C VAL A 7 1.79 5.57 -8.62
N SER A 8 1.85 6.52 -7.69
CA SER A 8 2.81 6.61 -6.59
C SER A 8 3.15 5.24 -6.00
N LEU A 9 4.34 4.74 -6.34
CA LEU A 9 4.99 3.53 -5.81
C LEU A 9 5.19 3.55 -4.27
N VAL A 10 4.93 4.69 -3.62
CA VAL A 10 5.05 4.86 -2.17
C VAL A 10 4.00 4.06 -1.40
N PHE A 11 2.80 3.84 -1.95
CA PHE A 11 1.71 3.14 -1.25
C PHE A 11 1.84 1.60 -1.25
N ILE A 12 2.63 1.03 -2.16
CA ILE A 12 2.71 -0.44 -2.33
C ILE A 12 3.70 -1.07 -1.34
N THR A 13 4.73 -0.33 -0.91
CA THR A 13 5.72 -0.86 0.04
C THR A 13 5.28 -0.81 1.51
N ASP A 14 4.31 0.04 1.87
CA ASP A 14 3.79 0.15 3.24
C ASP A 14 2.93 -1.05 3.66
N ILE A 15 2.23 -1.70 2.72
CA ILE A 15 1.25 -2.75 3.06
C ILE A 15 1.94 -4.08 3.42
N GLN A 16 3.12 -4.37 2.86
CA GLN A 16 3.84 -5.62 3.14
C GLN A 16 4.63 -5.56 4.46
N TRP A 17 4.97 -4.35 4.95
CA TRP A 17 5.58 -4.14 6.28
C TRP A 17 4.63 -4.40 7.45
N LEU A 18 3.31 -4.42 7.20
CA LEU A 18 2.26 -4.65 8.21
C LEU A 18 1.96 -6.13 8.49
N GLN A 19 2.51 -7.07 7.71
CA GLN A 19 2.06 -8.46 7.71
C GLN A 19 2.72 -9.39 8.75
N ASN A 20 3.79 -8.95 9.43
CA ASN A 20 4.52 -9.73 10.46
C ASN A 20 4.20 -9.34 11.91
N MET A 21 3.02 -8.76 12.17
CA MET A 21 2.54 -8.42 13.52
C MET A 21 1.94 -9.64 14.27
N THR A 22 2.32 -10.88 13.92
CA THR A 22 1.55 -12.08 14.28
C THR A 22 1.94 -12.75 15.61
N HIS A 23 2.75 -12.13 16.47
CA HIS A 23 3.18 -12.75 17.73
C HIS A 23 2.82 -11.99 19.02
N THR A 24 2.25 -10.79 18.93
CA THR A 24 1.87 -10.01 20.13
C THR A 24 0.41 -9.60 20.07
N SER A 25 -0.30 -9.84 21.17
CA SER A 25 -1.70 -9.43 21.32
C SER A 25 -1.84 -7.90 21.32
N GLU A 26 -3.03 -7.38 21.01
CA GLU A 26 -3.29 -5.94 21.07
C GLU A 26 -2.93 -5.36 22.44
N ARG A 27 -3.27 -6.09 23.51
CA ARG A 27 -2.90 -5.73 24.89
C ARG A 27 -1.39 -5.58 25.07
N GLN A 28 -0.60 -6.57 24.62
CA GLN A 28 0.86 -6.51 24.72
C GLN A 28 1.45 -5.34 23.93
N ARG A 29 0.87 -5.00 22.77
CA ARG A 29 1.31 -3.85 21.99
C ARG A 29 0.98 -2.52 22.69
N ILE A 30 -0.17 -2.43 23.35
CA ILE A 30 -0.52 -1.28 24.19
C ILE A 30 0.46 -1.18 25.36
N GLU A 31 0.75 -2.28 26.04
CA GLU A 31 1.74 -2.32 27.13
C GLU A 31 3.13 -1.89 26.67
N ILE A 32 3.58 -2.34 25.49
CA ILE A 32 4.82 -1.86 24.86
C ILE A 32 4.80 -0.33 24.68
N LEU A 33 3.69 0.24 24.23
CA LEU A 33 3.56 1.70 24.07
C LEU A 33 3.53 2.44 25.41
N MET A 34 2.89 1.86 26.44
CA MET A 34 2.90 2.42 27.80
C MET A 34 4.31 2.44 28.39
N ILE A 35 5.07 1.35 28.21
CA ILE A 35 6.46 1.26 28.66
C ILE A 35 7.35 2.19 27.85
N TYR A 36 7.10 2.34 26.55
CA TYR A 36 7.83 3.29 25.70
C TYR A 36 7.66 4.74 26.16
N GLY A 37 6.45 5.12 26.57
CA GLY A 37 6.12 6.46 27.05
C GLY A 37 5.89 7.48 25.94
N TYR A 38 5.62 8.73 26.33
CA TYR A 38 5.26 9.83 25.44
C TYR A 38 6.02 11.12 25.75
N GLY A 39 6.13 12.01 24.76
CA GLY A 39 6.79 13.32 24.90
C GLY A 39 8.27 13.20 25.25
N ASN A 40 8.68 13.87 26.32
CA ASN A 40 10.07 13.93 26.80
C ASN A 40 10.48 12.70 27.66
N ARG A 41 9.52 11.86 28.04
CA ARG A 41 9.76 10.64 28.85
C ARG A 41 9.70 9.39 27.99
N LYS A 42 10.47 9.37 26.89
CA LYS A 42 10.56 8.22 25.99
C LYS A 42 11.74 7.34 26.38
N ARG A 43 11.48 6.06 26.58
CA ARG A 43 12.52 5.04 26.73
C ARG A 43 13.05 4.63 25.35
N THR A 44 14.29 4.15 25.31
CA THR A 44 14.85 3.53 24.11
C THR A 44 14.20 2.18 23.85
N GLN A 45 14.23 1.70 22.60
CA GLN A 45 13.64 0.39 22.26
C GLN A 45 14.30 -0.78 23.01
N SER A 46 15.60 -0.66 23.32
CA SER A 46 16.35 -1.67 24.09
C SER A 46 15.87 -1.74 25.54
N GLU A 47 15.66 -0.59 26.18
CA GLU A 47 15.10 -0.51 27.54
C GLU A 47 13.67 -1.06 27.58
N VAL A 48 12.83 -0.69 26.61
CA VAL A 48 11.46 -1.23 26.54
C VAL A 48 11.48 -2.74 26.40
N CYS A 49 12.36 -3.30 25.55
CA CYS A 49 12.51 -4.75 25.40
C CYS A 49 12.94 -5.41 26.71
N THR A 50 13.89 -4.80 27.43
CA THR A 50 14.39 -5.33 28.71
C THR A 50 13.29 -5.32 29.77
N VAL A 51 12.57 -4.21 29.91
CA VAL A 51 11.46 -4.09 30.87
C VAL A 51 10.33 -5.04 30.52
N PHE A 52 9.95 -5.12 29.24
CA PHE A 52 8.87 -5.99 28.79
C PHE A 52 9.20 -7.47 29.01
N ASN A 53 10.42 -7.90 28.69
CA ASN A 53 10.87 -9.28 28.92
C ASN A 53 11.00 -9.61 30.41
N GLY A 54 11.26 -8.61 31.26
CA GLY A 54 11.20 -8.77 32.72
C GLY A 54 9.78 -9.00 33.26
N ILE A 55 8.77 -8.40 32.61
CA ILE A 55 7.35 -8.61 32.95
C ILE A 55 6.83 -9.95 32.43
N TYR A 56 7.31 -10.38 31.26
CA TYR A 56 6.91 -11.61 30.57
C TYR A 56 8.10 -12.56 30.35
N PRO A 57 8.66 -13.15 31.42
CA PRO A 57 9.83 -14.03 31.31
C PRO A 57 9.56 -15.30 30.50
N ASP A 58 8.32 -15.81 30.53
CA ASP A 58 7.93 -17.03 29.82
C ASP A 58 7.79 -16.83 28.30
N THR A 59 7.63 -15.58 27.85
CA THR A 59 7.44 -15.24 26.43
C THR A 59 8.29 -14.03 26.05
N PRO A 60 9.63 -14.18 26.02
CA PRO A 60 10.51 -13.08 25.69
C PRO A 60 10.30 -12.65 24.23
N VAL A 61 10.26 -11.34 24.02
CA VAL A 61 10.15 -10.75 22.70
C VAL A 61 11.48 -10.14 22.27
N SER A 62 11.68 -10.09 20.94
CA SER A 62 12.83 -9.43 20.36
C SER A 62 12.64 -7.91 20.32
N GLN A 63 13.74 -7.16 20.24
CA GLN A 63 13.69 -5.71 20.02
C GLN A 63 12.93 -5.34 18.73
N ARG A 64 13.02 -6.17 17.68
CA ARG A 64 12.26 -5.98 16.43
C ARG A 64 10.76 -6.01 16.68
N THR A 65 10.31 -6.94 17.51
CA THR A 65 8.90 -7.09 17.93
C THR A 65 8.41 -5.87 18.70
N VAL A 66 9.28 -5.21 19.47
CA VAL A 66 8.98 -3.96 20.19
C VAL A 66 8.99 -2.75 19.26
N CYS A 67 9.92 -2.69 18.29
CA CYS A 67 10.06 -1.59 17.35
C CYS A 67 8.83 -1.43 16.44
N GLN A 68 8.27 -2.54 15.96
CA GLN A 68 7.14 -2.55 15.03
C GLN A 68 5.88 -1.82 15.55
N PRO A 69 5.33 -2.11 16.75
CA PRO A 69 4.16 -1.39 17.27
C PRO A 69 4.46 0.09 17.53
N ILE A 70 5.68 0.45 17.95
CA ILE A 70 6.08 1.86 18.13
C ILE A 70 6.07 2.60 16.79
N LYS A 71 6.69 2.00 15.77
CA LYS A 71 6.75 2.58 14.42
C LYS A 71 5.35 2.75 13.83
N LYS A 72 4.55 1.68 13.86
CA LYS A 72 3.17 1.70 13.35
C LYS A 72 2.29 2.71 14.07
N PHE A 73 2.40 2.83 15.39
CA PHE A 73 1.63 3.80 16.15
C PHE A 73 2.02 5.24 15.79
N ARG A 74 3.31 5.50 15.56
CA ARG A 74 3.78 6.82 15.10
C ARG A 74 3.27 7.18 13.70
N GLU A 75 3.14 6.19 12.82
CA GLU A 75 2.71 6.40 11.43
C GLU A 75 1.19 6.51 11.30
N THR A 76 0.44 5.63 11.97
CA THR A 76 -1.01 5.46 11.77
C THR A 76 -1.86 5.91 12.95
N GLY A 77 -1.26 6.15 14.12
CA GLY A 77 -1.98 6.43 15.37
C GLY A 77 -2.78 5.24 15.92
N ASN A 78 -2.64 4.04 15.33
CA ASN A 78 -3.44 2.87 15.67
C ASN A 78 -2.57 1.65 15.99
N VAL A 79 -3.00 0.90 17.01
CA VAL A 79 -2.34 -0.33 17.49
C VAL A 79 -2.96 -1.60 16.88
N LYS A 80 -4.20 -1.47 16.37
CA LYS A 80 -4.96 -2.58 15.77
C LYS A 80 -4.29 -3.10 14.52
N ASP A 81 -4.44 -4.39 14.29
CA ASP A 81 -4.03 -4.98 13.03
C ASP A 81 -4.83 -4.40 11.88
N VAL A 82 -4.10 -4.01 10.83
CA VAL A 82 -4.73 -3.58 9.59
C VAL A 82 -5.29 -4.84 8.98
N LYS A 83 -6.58 -4.82 8.63
CA LYS A 83 -7.22 -5.92 7.90
C LYS A 83 -6.35 -6.21 6.67
N ARG A 84 -5.92 -7.46 6.53
CA ARG A 84 -5.17 -7.88 5.34
C ARG A 84 -6.06 -7.61 4.13
N THR A 85 -5.72 -6.57 3.37
CA THR A 85 -6.30 -6.35 2.06
C THR A 85 -5.72 -7.45 1.17
N GLY A 86 -6.46 -8.54 1.03
CA GLY A 86 -6.15 -9.51 -0.01
C GLY A 86 -6.18 -8.83 -1.38
N ARG A 87 -5.56 -9.46 -2.38
CA ARG A 87 -5.77 -9.05 -3.77
C ARG A 87 -7.28 -9.01 -4.01
N PRO A 88 -7.87 -7.88 -4.45
CA PRO A 88 -9.28 -7.85 -4.79
C PRO A 88 -9.54 -8.98 -5.80
N LYS A 89 -10.52 -9.85 -5.51
CA LYS A 89 -10.99 -10.84 -6.48
C LYS A 89 -11.65 -10.05 -7.61
N SER A 90 -10.90 -9.71 -8.66
CA SER A 90 -11.53 -9.38 -9.93
C SER A 90 -12.22 -10.66 -10.38
N ALA A 91 -13.54 -10.72 -10.25
CA ALA A 91 -14.30 -11.71 -10.98
C ALA A 91 -14.06 -11.41 -12.45
N THR A 92 -13.28 -12.24 -13.13
CA THR A 92 -13.34 -12.33 -14.59
C THR A 92 -14.75 -12.80 -14.90
N LYS A 93 -15.67 -11.86 -15.10
CA LYS A 93 -16.89 -12.13 -15.85
C LYS A 93 -16.44 -12.18 -17.30
N ASP A 94 -16.15 -13.38 -17.78
CA ASP A 94 -16.01 -13.61 -19.19
C ASP A 94 -17.35 -13.27 -19.89
N CYS A 95 -17.25 -12.68 -21.09
CA CYS A 95 -18.33 -12.26 -22.01
C CYS A 95 -19.21 -11.08 -21.58
N ALA A 96 -19.34 -9.96 -22.30
CA ALA A 96 -18.77 -9.53 -23.58
C ALA A 96 -18.85 -7.99 -23.62
N THR A 97 -17.70 -7.33 -23.66
CA THR A 97 -17.61 -6.00 -24.30
C THR A 97 -16.23 -5.92 -24.91
N ALA A 98 -16.09 -6.59 -26.05
CA ALA A 98 -14.99 -6.32 -26.95
C ALA A 98 -15.11 -4.84 -27.34
N PHE A 99 -14.18 -4.00 -26.87
CA PHE A 99 -13.94 -2.71 -27.50
C PHE A 99 -13.50 -3.02 -28.94
N ARG A 100 -14.44 -2.87 -29.88
CA ARG A 100 -14.17 -2.96 -31.31
C ARG A 100 -13.19 -1.85 -31.67
N PHE A 101 -11.98 -2.22 -32.07
CA PHE A 101 -11.05 -1.34 -32.78
C PHE A 101 -11.12 -1.61 -34.29
N ASP A 102 -12.32 -1.76 -34.83
CA ASP A 102 -12.52 -1.82 -36.26
C ASP A 102 -12.86 -0.40 -36.75
N ASN A 103 -12.05 0.11 -37.68
CA ASN A 103 -12.22 1.33 -38.49
C ASN A 103 -11.26 2.52 -38.27
N ILE A 104 -9.99 2.28 -37.94
CA ILE A 104 -8.95 3.31 -38.15
C ILE A 104 -8.49 3.36 -39.62
N GLU A 105 -8.39 2.21 -40.31
CA GLU A 105 -7.96 2.13 -41.72
C GLU A 105 -9.00 2.74 -42.68
N GLU A 106 -10.29 2.55 -42.42
CA GLU A 106 -11.37 3.03 -43.29
C GLU A 106 -11.52 4.56 -43.24
N VAL A 107 -11.34 5.16 -42.06
CA VAL A 107 -11.31 6.63 -41.88
C VAL A 107 -10.09 7.25 -42.57
N LYS A 108 -8.94 6.57 -42.58
CA LYS A 108 -7.73 7.05 -43.29
C LYS A 108 -7.91 7.08 -44.80
N LYS A 109 -8.65 6.14 -45.39
CA LYS A 109 -8.87 6.09 -46.83
C LYS A 109 -9.79 7.23 -47.29
N LYS A 110 -10.87 7.50 -46.54
CA LYS A 110 -11.82 8.58 -46.85
C LYS A 110 -11.17 9.97 -46.85
N ASN A 111 -10.32 10.26 -45.86
CA ASN A 111 -9.67 11.57 -45.76
C ASN A 111 -8.60 11.82 -46.85
N ARG A 112 -8.08 10.77 -47.51
CA ARG A 112 -7.13 10.94 -48.63
C ARG A 112 -7.83 11.35 -49.92
N GLU A 113 -9.06 10.89 -50.13
CA GLU A 113 -9.83 11.20 -51.34
C GLU A 113 -10.34 12.64 -51.32
N GLU A 114 -10.78 13.16 -50.16
CA GLU A 114 -11.27 14.55 -50.04
C GLU A 114 -10.17 15.62 -50.27
N LEU A 115 -8.92 15.35 -49.89
CA LEU A 115 -7.80 16.29 -50.14
C LEU A 115 -7.37 16.37 -51.60
N SER A 116 -7.76 15.40 -52.44
CA SER A 116 -7.45 15.43 -53.88
C SER A 116 -8.46 16.24 -54.71
N ALA A 117 -9.60 16.61 -54.14
CA ALA A 117 -10.67 17.34 -54.82
C ALA A 117 -10.59 18.86 -54.68
N ILE A 118 -9.71 19.40 -53.82
CA ILE A 118 -9.64 20.85 -53.50
C ILE A 118 -8.59 21.60 -54.37
N SER A 119 -7.92 20.93 -55.31
CA SER A 119 -6.86 21.55 -56.16
C SER A 119 -7.22 21.60 -57.66
N LYS A 120 -8.49 21.84 -58.00
CA LYS A 120 -8.88 22.17 -59.37
C LYS A 120 -9.95 23.24 -59.36
N ASP A 121 -9.51 24.50 -59.31
CA ASP A 121 -10.22 25.68 -59.82
C ASP A 121 -9.19 26.82 -59.91
N ASP A 122 -8.43 26.82 -61.00
CA ASP A 122 -7.86 28.01 -61.66
C ASP A 122 -8.18 27.89 -63.16
#